data_AF-A0A7H0ESC0-F1
#
_entry.id   AF-A0A7H0ESC0-F1
#
_cell.length_a   1.000
_cell.length_b   1.000
_cell.length_c   1.000
_cell.angle_alpha   90.00
_cell.angle_beta   90.00
_cell.angle_gamma   90.00
#
_symmetry.space_group_name_H-M   'P 1'
#
loop_
_entity.id
_entity.type
_entity.pdbx_description
1 polymer ?
#
loop_
_entity_poly.entity_id
_entity_poly.type
_entity_poly.pdbx_seq_one_letter_code
_entity_poly.pdbx_strand_id
1 'polypeptide(L)' 'MNIDIETLVKQLGKPYQDIYEQGLIPYKTKPTITVGDDIFRLDMRR' A
#
# COMPACT_ATOMS: atom_id res chain seq x y z
N MET A 1 15.06 1.31 0.75
CA MET A 1 13.80 0.99 1.49
C MET A 1 14.00 -0.24 2.39
N ASN A 2 13.67 -0.19 3.68
CA ASN A 2 13.65 -1.36 4.58
C ASN A 2 12.18 -1.70 4.88
N ILE A 3 11.71 -2.85 4.42
CA ILE A 3 10.32 -3.28 4.52
C ILE A 3 10.28 -4.50 5.42
N ASP A 4 9.43 -4.47 6.44
CA ASP A 4 9.25 -5.61 7.33
C ASP A 4 8.31 -6.64 6.71
N ILE A 5 8.91 -7.63 6.02
CA ILE A 5 8.17 -8.64 5.26
C ILE A 5 7.34 -9.53 6.20
N GLU A 6 7.83 -9.85 7.39
CA GLU A 6 7.11 -10.66 8.37
C GLU A 6 5.80 -9.99 8.81
N THR A 7 5.83 -8.69 9.07
CA THR A 7 4.63 -7.93 9.43
C THR A 7 3.65 -7.85 8.28
N LEU A 8 4.12 -7.72 7.02
CA LEU A 8 3.26 -7.75 5.84
C LEU A 8 2.56 -9.10 5.64
N VAL A 9 3.29 -10.21 5.81
CA VAL A 9 2.72 -11.57 5.69
C VAL A 9 1.61 -11.78 6.72
N LYS A 10 1.75 -11.23 7.92
CA LYS A 10 0.71 -11.29 8.96
C LYS A 10 -0.55 -10.48 8.65
N GLN A 11 -0.49 -9.50 7.74
CA GLN A 11 -1.67 -8.75 7.31
C GLN A 11 -2.37 -9.37 6.08
N LEU A 12 -1.86 -10.49 5.51
CA LEU A 12 -2.54 -11.17 4.41
C LEU A 12 -3.96 -11.59 4.83
N GLY A 13 -4.93 -11.28 3.96
CA GLY A 13 -6.36 -11.51 4.23
C GLY A 13 -7.09 -10.32 4.87
N LYS A 14 -6.38 -9.27 5.30
CA LYS A 14 -6.99 -7.99 5.70
C LYS A 14 -7.20 -7.06 4.51
N PRO A 15 -8.15 -6.11 4.59
CA PRO A 15 -8.32 -5.11 3.55
C PRO A 15 -7.06 -4.24 3.40
N TYR A 16 -6.78 -3.83 2.16
CA TYR A 16 -5.61 -3.00 1.83
C TYR A 16 -5.59 -1.67 2.61
N GLN A 17 -6.77 -1.12 2.94
CA GLN A 17 -6.91 0.10 3.73
C GLN A 17 -6.18 -0.01 5.08
N ASP A 18 -6.33 -1.14 5.80
CA ASP A 18 -5.68 -1.35 7.11
C ASP A 18 -4.16 -1.37 6.97
N ILE A 19 -3.65 -2.02 5.92
CA ILE A 19 -2.20 -2.11 5.63
C ILE A 19 -1.65 -0.73 5.27
N TYR A 20 -2.43 0.06 4.53
CA TYR A 20 -2.09 1.43 4.16
C TYR A 20 -2.02 2.36 5.38
N GLU A 21 -3.02 2.30 6.27
CA GLU A 21 -3.05 3.12 7.50
C GLU A 21 -1.91 2.79 8.46
N GLN A 22 -1.45 1.54 8.48
CA GLN A 22 -0.28 1.14 9.28
C GLN A 22 1.06 1.66 8.72
N GLY A 23 1.09 2.18 7.49
CA GLY A 23 2.32 2.71 6.88
C GLY A 23 3.42 1.68 6.64
N LEU A 24 3.07 0.39 6.60
CA LEU A 24 4.03 -0.72 6.44
C LEU A 24 4.76 -0.70 5.10
N ILE A 25 4.12 -0.13 4.08
CA ILE A 25 4.66 0.04 2.75
C ILE A 25 4.91 1.54 2.53
N PRO A 26 6.17 1.97 2.35
CA PRO A 26 6.46 3.38 2.13
C PRO A 26 6.10 3.82 0.70
N TYR A 27 5.01 4.58 0.61
CA TYR A 27 4.55 5.22 -0.61
C TYR A 27 5.15 6.64 -0.76
N LYS A 28 5.40 7.05 -2.00
CA LYS A 28 5.84 8.41 -2.34
C LYS A 28 4.63 9.33 -2.48
N THR A 29 3.56 8.84 -3.05
CA THR A 29 2.28 9.51 -3.25
C THR A 29 1.14 8.64 -2.72
N LYS A 30 0.03 9.26 -2.31
CA LYS A 30 -1.17 8.50 -1.93
C LYS A 30 -1.69 7.74 -3.16
N PRO A 31 -2.28 6.54 -3.00
CA PRO A 31 -2.95 5.86 -4.09
C PRO A 31 -4.02 6.77 -4.68
N THR A 32 -3.93 7.04 -5.97
CA THR A 32 -4.90 7.84 -6.70
C THR A 32 -5.68 6.96 -7.65
N ILE A 33 -7.00 7.17 -7.67
CA ILE A 33 -7.90 6.60 -8.67
C ILE A 33 -8.27 7.70 -9.66
N THR A 34 -8.24 7.37 -10.94
CA THR A 34 -8.84 8.19 -11.98
C THR A 34 -10.28 7.73 -12.14
N VAL A 35 -11.23 8.66 -12.22
CA VAL A 35 -12.66 8.31 -12.38
C VAL A 35 -12.81 7.48 -13.66
N GLY A 36 -13.29 6.24 -13.53
CA GLY A 36 -13.42 5.28 -14.63
C GLY A 36 -12.29 4.24 -14.75
N ASP A 37 -11.25 4.32 -13.93
CA ASP A 37 -10.25 3.25 -13.78
C ASP A 37 -10.63 2.31 -12.64
N ASP A 38 -10.53 1.00 -12.87
CA ASP A 38 -10.65 -0.04 -11.84
C ASP A 38 -9.32 -0.31 -11.09
N ILE A 39 -8.29 0.49 -11.38
CA ILE A 39 -6.92 0.27 -10.93
C ILE A 39 -6.41 1.48 -10.15
N PHE A 40 -5.87 1.25 -8.95
CA PHE A 40 -5.16 2.28 -8.20
C PHE A 40 -3.73 2.42 -8.70
N ARG A 41 -3.30 3.67 -8.96
CA ARG A 41 -1.91 3.99 -9.28
C ARG A 41 -1.25 4.63 -8.05
N LEU A 42 -0.03 4.22 -7.75
CA LEU A 42 0.76 4.76 -6.64
C LEU A 42 2.25 4.73 -6.99
N ASP A 43 3.00 5.74 -6.54
CA ASP A 43 4.45 5.74 -6.65
C ASP A 43 5.05 5.16 -5.37
N MET A 44 5.94 4.18 -5.49
CA MET A 44 6.71 3.66 -4.36
C MET A 44 7.93 4.55 -4.08
N ARG A 45 8.32 4.69 -2.81
CA ARG A 45 9.63 5.29 -2.47
C ARG A 45 10.74 4.28 -2.79
N ARG A 46 11.90 4.76 -3.25
CA ARG A 46 13.13 3.96 -3.38
C ARG A 46 13.90 3.93 -2.06
#